data_AF-A0A1W2ACD2-F1
#
_entry.id   AF-A0A1W2ACD2-F1
#
_cell.length_a   1.000
_cell.length_b   1.000
_cell.length_c   1.000
_cell.angle_alpha   90.00
_cell.angle_beta   90.00
_cell.angle_gamma   90.00
#
_symmetry.space_group_name_H-M   'P 1'
#
loop_
_entity.id
_entity.type
_entity.pdbx_description
1 polymer ?
#
loop_
_entity_poly.entity_id
_entity_poly.type
_entity_poly.pdbx_seq_one_letter_code
_entity_poly.pdbx_strand_id
1 'polypeptide(L)'
;MNSPTQIVDRHLASCLQDGRPAAHRMVISVTVERVAAGRRFLADLIMFDGKPASIEVYCSPAGLWSHRFIDLPGGDCHISGGRWRRTKSLAA
;
A
#
# COMPACT_ATOMS: atom_id res chain seq x y z
N MET A 1 -13.61 -9.29 13.83
CA MET A 1 -12.55 -9.72 12.89
C MET A 1 -12.37 -8.60 11.89
N ASN A 2 -11.14 -8.14 11.60
CA ASN A 2 -10.94 -7.05 10.63
C ASN A 2 -11.29 -7.53 9.21
N SER A 3 -11.88 -6.67 8.38
CA SER A 3 -12.03 -6.93 6.94
C SER A 3 -10.66 -6.95 6.25
N PRO A 4 -10.54 -7.59 5.06
CA PRO A 4 -9.31 -7.54 4.27
C PRO A 4 -8.83 -6.11 3.97
N THR A 5 -9.76 -5.18 3.67
CA THR A 5 -9.45 -3.76 3.48
C THR A 5 -8.85 -3.11 4.73
N GLN A 6 -9.41 -3.39 5.92
CA GLN A 6 -8.89 -2.89 7.20
C GLN A 6 -7.50 -3.46 7.54
N ILE A 7 -7.20 -4.70 7.11
CA ILE A 7 -5.87 -5.32 7.29
C ILE A 7 -4.83 -4.59 6.45
N VAL A 8 -5.12 -4.38 5.16
CA VAL A 8 -4.22 -3.65 4.25
C VAL A 8 -4.01 -2.23 4.75
N ASP A 9 -5.08 -1.51 5.07
CA ASP A 9 -5.02 -0.13 5.56
C ASP A 9 -4.14 0.01 6.82
N ARG A 10 -4.36 -0.87 7.81
CA ARG A 10 -3.56 -0.90 9.04
C ARG A 10 -2.10 -1.23 8.79
N HIS A 11 -1.81 -2.20 7.91
CA HIS A 11 -0.43 -2.54 7.58
C HIS A 11 0.29 -1.34 6.95
N LEU A 12 -0.33 -0.67 5.98
CA LEU A 12 0.28 0.50 5.34
C LEU A 12 0.47 1.65 6.33
N ALA A 13 -0.48 1.88 7.23
CA ALA A 13 -0.32 2.86 8.31
C ALA A 13 0.84 2.51 9.25
N SER A 14 1.03 1.23 9.58
CA SER A 14 2.11 0.77 10.47
C SER A 14 3.52 0.97 9.90
N CYS A 15 3.65 1.13 8.59
CA CYS A 15 4.92 1.42 7.93
C CYS A 15 5.33 2.89 7.99
N LEU A 16 4.47 3.77 8.52
CA LEU A 16 4.73 5.19 8.64
C LEU A 16 5.22 5.52 10.05
N GLN A 17 6.16 6.47 10.13
CA GLN A 17 6.54 7.08 11.41
C GLN A 17 5.35 7.89 11.95
N ASP A 18 5.21 7.93 13.27
CA ASP A 18 4.11 8.59 13.98
C ASP A 18 3.83 10.00 13.43
N GLY A 19 2.56 10.26 13.11
CA GLY A 19 2.06 11.55 12.64
C GLY A 19 2.19 11.80 11.13
N ARG A 20 2.82 10.92 10.35
CA ARG A 20 2.82 11.06 8.88
C ARG A 20 1.46 10.64 8.30
N PRO A 21 0.91 11.41 7.33
CA PRO A 21 -0.34 11.04 6.69
C PRO A 21 -0.17 9.77 5.85
N ALA A 22 -1.24 9.01 5.66
CA ALA A 22 -1.26 7.86 4.75
C ALA A 22 -0.92 8.28 3.31
N ALA A 23 -0.17 7.44 2.59
CA ALA A 23 0.14 7.64 1.17
C ALA A 23 -1.08 7.40 0.25
N HIS A 24 -2.07 6.67 0.76
CA HIS A 24 -3.34 6.39 0.09
C HIS A 24 -4.50 7.06 0.82
N ARG A 25 -5.57 7.37 0.08
CA ARG A 25 -6.84 7.89 0.59
C ARG A 25 -7.80 6.77 0.97
N MET A 26 -7.82 5.70 0.18
CA MET A 26 -8.72 4.56 0.39
C MET A 26 -8.17 3.28 -0.23
N VAL A 27 -8.52 2.16 0.39
CA VAL A 27 -8.42 0.82 -0.21
C VAL A 27 -9.77 0.52 -0.87
N ILE A 28 -9.77 0.31 -2.19
CA ILE A 28 -10.98 0.12 -3.00
C ILE A 28 -11.45 -1.33 -2.91
N SER A 29 -10.53 -2.25 -3.14
CA SER A 29 -10.78 -3.68 -3.27
C SER A 29 -9.62 -4.44 -2.61
N VAL A 30 -9.89 -5.65 -2.14
CA VAL A 30 -8.85 -6.59 -1.70
C VAL A 30 -9.25 -7.99 -2.09
N THR A 31 -8.40 -8.66 -2.86
CA THR A 31 -8.45 -10.10 -3.10
C THR A 31 -7.46 -10.79 -2.15
N VAL A 32 -7.94 -11.77 -1.39
CA VAL A 32 -7.11 -12.55 -0.47
C VAL A 32 -6.82 -13.91 -1.07
N GLU A 33 -5.54 -14.25 -1.15
CA GLU A 33 -5.08 -15.52 -1.67
C GLU A 33 -4.30 -16.27 -0.59
N ARG A 34 -4.61 -17.56 -0.44
CA ARG A 34 -3.76 -18.48 0.31
C ARG A 34 -2.65 -18.94 -0.62
N VAL A 35 -1.42 -18.69 -0.23
CA VAL A 35 -0.23 -19.18 -0.93
C VAL A 35 0.49 -20.16 -0.01
N ALA A 36 1.26 -21.10 -0.57
CA ALA A 36 1.94 -22.14 0.22
C ALA A 36 2.78 -21.55 1.38
N ALA A 37 3.31 -20.34 1.18
CA ALA A 37 4.11 -19.62 2.15
C ALA A 37 3.33 -18.62 3.02
N GLY A 38 1.99 -18.53 2.98
CA GLY A 38 1.25 -17.59 3.83
C GLY A 38 -0.01 -17.01 3.20
N ARG A 39 -0.25 -15.72 3.44
CA ARG A 39 -1.40 -14.99 2.87
C ARG A 39 -0.91 -13.82 2.04
N ARG A 40 -1.47 -13.71 0.84
CA ARG A 40 -1.27 -12.58 -0.05
C ARG A 40 -2.56 -11.77 -0.15
N PHE A 41 -2.44 -10.46 -0.12
CA PHE A 41 -3.53 -9.51 -0.29
C PHE A 41 -3.18 -8.64 -1.50
N LEU A 42 -3.95 -8.78 -2.57
CA LEU A 42 -3.85 -7.94 -3.75
C LEU A 42 -4.90 -6.84 -3.61
N ALA A 43 -4.48 -5.59 -3.56
CA ALA A 43 -5.38 -4.48 -3.25
C ALA A 43 -5.24 -3.34 -4.26
N ASP A 44 -6.37 -2.78 -4.65
CA ASP A 44 -6.43 -1.54 -5.40
C ASP A 44 -6.63 -0.37 -4.45
N LEU A 45 -5.89 0.71 -4.68
CA LEU A 45 -5.85 1.90 -3.84
C LEU A 45 -6.21 3.14 -4.67
N ILE A 46 -6.78 4.14 -4.02
CA ILE A 46 -6.69 5.52 -4.49
C ILE A 46 -5.61 6.22 -3.67
N MET A 47 -4.60 6.76 -4.34
CA MET A 47 -3.46 7.44 -3.72
C MET A 47 -3.83 8.84 -3.22
N PHE A 48 -2.94 9.48 -2.45
CA PHE A 48 -3.12 10.84 -1.91
C PHE A 48 -3.46 11.90 -2.98
N ASP A 49 -3.04 11.68 -4.23
CA ASP A 49 -3.27 12.55 -5.39
C ASP A 49 -4.47 12.14 -6.25
N GLY A 50 -5.26 11.15 -5.81
CA GLY A 50 -6.44 10.67 -6.53
C GLY A 50 -6.15 9.67 -7.64
N LYS A 51 -4.88 9.33 -7.90
CA LYS A 51 -4.53 8.32 -8.91
C LYS A 51 -4.72 6.91 -8.36
N PRO A 52 -5.11 5.94 -9.22
CA PRO A 52 -5.14 4.55 -8.83
C PRO A 52 -3.72 4.03 -8.56
N ALA A 53 -3.60 2.99 -7.76
CA ALA A 53 -2.40 2.17 -7.61
C ALA A 53 -2.81 0.76 -7.20
N SER A 54 -1.97 -0.22 -7.50
CA SER A 54 -2.18 -1.60 -7.06
C SER A 54 -1.01 -2.05 -6.21
N ILE A 55 -1.31 -2.71 -5.09
CA ILE A 55 -0.32 -3.14 -4.10
C ILE A 55 -0.49 -4.63 -3.79
N GLU A 56 0.62 -5.30 -3.56
CA GLU A 56 0.68 -6.62 -2.96
C GLU A 56 1.13 -6.47 -1.52
N VAL A 57 0.33 -6.95 -0.57
CA VAL A 57 0.72 -7.13 0.83
C VAL A 57 0.85 -8.61 1.11
N TYR A 58 1.94 -9.00 1.75
CA TYR A 58 2.22 -10.39 2.10
C TYR A 58 2.37 -10.54 3.61
N CYS A 59 1.77 -11.61 4.14
CA CYS A 59 1.87 -12.03 5.53
C CYS A 59 2.41 -13.46 5.58
N SER A 60 3.62 -13.62 6.12
CA SER A 60 4.28 -14.92 6.27
C SER A 60 3.64 -15.75 7.41
N PRO A 61 3.92 -17.06 7.51
CA PRO A 61 3.36 -17.91 8.56
C PRO A 61 3.93 -17.55 9.94
N ALA A 62 5.14 -16.97 9.96
CA ALA A 62 5.79 -16.41 11.15
C ALA A 62 5.23 -15.03 11.56
N GLY A 63 4.24 -14.50 10.83
CA GLY A 63 3.62 -13.21 11.12
C GLY A 63 4.44 -12.00 10.66
N LEU A 64 5.43 -12.19 9.78
CA LEU A 64 6.17 -11.09 9.17
C LEU A 64 5.36 -10.49 8.02
N TRP A 65 5.37 -9.17 7.92
CA TRP A 65 4.62 -8.44 6.91
C TRP A 65 5.55 -7.69 5.97
N SER A 66 5.22 -7.70 4.69
CA SER A 66 5.88 -6.90 3.66
C SER A 66 4.87 -6.45 2.62
N HIS A 67 5.22 -5.42 1.85
CA HIS A 67 4.41 -5.00 0.72
C HIS A 67 5.27 -4.47 -0.43
N ARG A 68 4.70 -4.46 -1.63
CA ARG A 68 5.28 -3.81 -2.81
C ARG A 68 4.16 -3.27 -3.70
N PHE A 69 4.39 -2.12 -4.31
CA PHE A 69 3.50 -1.64 -5.38
C PHE A 69 3.70 -2.52 -6.62
N ILE A 70 2.60 -3.02 -7.17
CA ILE A 70 2.56 -3.73 -8.45
C ILE A 70 2.50 -2.70 -9.57
N ASP A 71 1.65 -1.70 -9.41
CA ASP A 71 1.52 -0.55 -10.31
C ASP A 71 1.37 0.74 -9.50
N LEU A 72 2.08 1.78 -9.93
CA LEU A 72 2.06 3.10 -9.31
C LEU A 72 2.13 4.21 -10.37
N PRO A 73 1.04 4.45 -11.12
CA PRO A 73 1.01 5.44 -12.19
C PRO A 73 1.41 6.84 -11.71
N GLY A 74 2.33 7.47 -12.45
CA GLY A 74 2.89 8.77 -12.11
C GLY A 74 4.15 8.72 -11.25
N GLY A 75 4.65 7.52 -10.90
CA GLY A 75 5.94 7.31 -10.26
C GLY A 75 5.92 7.35 -8.75
N ASP A 76 7.12 7.19 -8.18
CA ASP A 76 7.35 7.06 -6.75
C ASP A 76 6.80 8.23 -5.93
N CYS A 77 6.38 7.90 -4.71
CA CYS A 77 5.82 8.85 -3.75
C CYS A 77 6.81 9.08 -2.61
N HIS A 78 7.00 10.33 -2.21
CA HIS A 78 7.81 10.69 -1.04
C HIS A 78 7.12 11.78 -0.23
N ILE A 79 7.49 11.92 1.05
CA ILE A 79 7.06 13.03 1.90
C ILE A 79 8.13 14.13 1.84
N SER A 80 7.70 15.35 1.52
CA SER A 80 8.52 16.56 1.58
C SER A 80 7.71 17.74 2.11
N GLY A 81 8.23 18.40 3.15
CA GLY A 81 7.52 19.47 3.86
C GLY A 81 6.20 19.01 4.48
N GLY A 82 6.17 17.78 5.04
CA GLY A 82 4.97 17.20 5.67
C GLY A 82 3.86 16.80 4.70
N ARG A 83 4.09 16.85 3.39
CA ARG A 83 3.11 16.50 2.36
C ARG A 83 3.64 15.42 1.44
N TRP A 84 2.76 14.53 1.02
CA TRP A 84 3.06 13.60 -0.05
C TRP A 84 3.25 14.32 -1.38
N ARG A 85 4.26 13.87 -2.12
CA ARG A 85 4.60 14.34 -3.47
C ARG A 85 4.96 13.14 -4.32
N ARG A 86 4.67 13.24 -5.62
CA ARG A 86 5.22 12.30 -6.60
C ARG A 86 6.51 12.84 -7.15
N THR A 87 7.51 11.98 -7.20
CA THR A 87 8.65 12.18 -8.08
C THR A 87 8.22 11.66 -9.43
N LYS A 88 8.21 12.52 -10.46
CA LYS A 88 8.16 12.01 -11.82
C LYS A 88 9.38 11.11 -11.97
N SER A 89 9.17 9.81 -12.13
CA SER A 89 10.22 9.00 -12.74
C SER A 89 10.54 9.71 -14.05
N LEU A 90 11.79 10.10 -14.24
CA LEU A 90 12.29 10.36 -15.59
C LEU A 90 12.05 9.05 -16.33
N ALA A 91 10.94 8.97 -17.06
CA ALA A 91 10.72 7.84 -17.95
C ALA A 91 11.87 7.89 -18.96
N ALA A 92 12.68 6.83 -18.97
CA ALA A 92 13.55 6.51 -20.08
C ALA A 92 12.70 6.11 -21.29
#